data_AF-A0A2P5F258-F1
#
_entry.id   AF-A0A2P5F258-F1
#
_cell.length_a   1.000
_cell.length_b   1.000
_cell.length_c   1.000
_cell.angle_alpha   90.00
_cell.angle_beta   90.00
_cell.angle_gamma   90.00
#
_symmetry.space_group_name_H-M   'P 1'
#
loop_
_entity.id
_entity.type
_entity.pdbx_description
1 polymer ?
#
loop_
_entity_poly.entity_id
_entity_poly.type
_entity_poly.pdbx_seq_one_letter_code
_entity_poly.pdbx_strand_id
1 'polypeptide(L)'
;MASEHSVVEIKEIVYDRRFTTEDLNMLELVTKGCCQDHKDKKIRRVPEMLRNFEEYFEPQIISIGPIHYNNPRIDQSTNSEFKIRLMRKFFESSQVSIFRTFKLIKDNINELKNSFDEDVTKTYEDDTLVRMLFLDGCAILQFIDSFVHKELIWLEVTRGQVEIIIQDLFLLENQIPFQVLMLLLQSSNRKDIFLTSIRDFMDRNAL
;
A
#
# COMPACT_ATOMS: atom_id res chain seq x y z
N MET A 1 34.36 -0.31 -10.14
CA MET A 1 34.42 0.77 -9.14
C MET A 1 33.08 1.48 -9.17
N ALA A 2 32.08 0.90 -8.50
CA ALA A 2 30.80 1.55 -8.28
C ALA A 2 31.02 2.59 -7.18
N SER A 3 30.72 3.84 -7.50
CA SER A 3 31.13 5.03 -6.75
C SER A 3 30.45 5.09 -5.37
N GLU A 4 31.22 5.57 -4.39
CA GLU A 4 30.81 5.87 -3.00
C GLU A 4 29.61 6.83 -2.87
N HIS A 5 29.03 7.29 -3.98
CA HIS A 5 27.92 8.23 -4.04
C HIS A 5 26.61 7.65 -3.48
N SER A 6 26.37 6.35 -3.63
CA SER A 6 25.12 5.70 -3.16
C SER A 6 25.08 5.50 -1.64
N VAL A 7 26.24 5.53 -0.97
CA VAL A 7 26.33 5.38 0.50
C VAL A 7 26.15 6.72 1.20
N VAL A 8 26.40 7.83 0.49
CA VAL A 8 26.27 9.19 1.03
C VAL A 8 24.79 9.59 1.13
N GLU A 9 23.93 9.16 0.20
CA GLU A 9 22.48 9.48 0.25
C GLU A 9 21.75 8.78 1.42
N ILE A 10 22.20 7.59 1.84
CA ILE A 10 21.64 6.93 3.03
C ILE A 10 22.02 7.68 4.31
N LYS A 11 23.18 8.35 4.36
CA LYS A 11 23.60 9.14 5.53
C LYS A 11 22.85 10.46 5.68
N GLU A 12 22.28 11.02 4.61
CA GLU A 12 21.47 12.24 4.70
C GLU A 12 20.05 11.99 5.25
N ILE A 13 19.55 10.75 5.18
CA ILE A 13 18.31 10.33 5.85
C ILE A 13 18.51 10.23 7.38
N VAL A 14 19.76 10.07 7.85
CA VAL A 14 20.12 9.85 9.27
C VAL A 14 20.03 11.13 10.13
N TYR A 15 19.85 12.32 9.54
CA TYR A 15 19.77 13.58 10.32
C TYR A 15 18.35 14.11 10.59
N ASP A 16 17.31 13.37 10.19
CA ASP A 16 15.93 13.70 10.56
C ASP A 16 15.60 13.10 11.93
N ARG A 17 15.34 13.96 12.94
CA ARG A 17 15.11 13.61 14.36
C ARG A 17 13.83 12.82 14.64
N ARG A 18 13.31 12.07 13.66
CA ARG A 18 11.99 11.40 13.69
C ARG A 18 12.05 9.87 13.70
N PHE A 19 13.25 9.29 13.71
CA PHE A 19 13.42 7.84 13.76
C PHE A 19 14.32 7.45 14.92
N THR A 20 13.85 6.51 15.75
CA THR A 20 14.69 5.87 16.77
C THR A 20 15.48 4.71 16.15
N THR A 21 16.55 4.29 16.81
CA THR A 21 17.32 3.08 16.42
C THR A 21 16.44 1.83 16.38
N GLU A 22 15.41 1.77 17.22
CA GLU A 22 14.44 0.66 17.24
C GLU A 22 13.49 0.72 16.04
N ASP A 23 13.07 1.92 15.62
CA ASP A 23 12.26 2.10 14.40
C ASP A 23 13.03 1.65 13.15
N LEU A 24 14.32 1.99 13.11
CA LEU A 24 15.22 1.59 12.02
C LEU A 24 15.45 0.08 12.04
N ASN A 25 15.64 -0.53 13.20
CA ASN A 25 15.77 -1.99 13.32
C ASN A 25 14.47 -2.71 12.97
N MET A 26 13.29 -2.18 13.34
CA MET A 26 12.01 -2.78 12.96
C MET A 26 11.77 -2.65 11.46
N LEU A 27 12.01 -1.47 10.88
CA LEU A 27 12.04 -1.23 9.43
C LEU A 27 12.99 -2.21 8.75
N GLU A 28 14.19 -2.38 9.29
CA GLU A 28 15.23 -3.25 8.75
C GLU A 28 14.86 -4.73 8.91
N LEU A 29 14.16 -5.15 9.96
CA LEU A 29 13.67 -6.52 10.14
C LEU A 29 12.49 -6.84 9.20
N VAL A 30 11.54 -5.90 9.05
CA VAL A 30 10.42 -6.02 8.11
C VAL A 30 10.95 -6.02 6.67
N THR A 31 11.90 -5.15 6.35
CA THR A 31 12.50 -5.10 5.01
C THR A 31 13.47 -6.24 4.77
N LYS A 32 14.34 -6.65 5.70
CA LYS A 32 15.24 -7.82 5.53
C LYS A 32 14.48 -9.13 5.37
N GLY A 33 13.36 -9.30 6.09
CA GLY A 33 12.44 -10.44 5.90
C GLY A 33 11.87 -10.50 4.49
N CYS A 34 11.61 -9.35 3.85
CA CYS A 34 11.20 -9.27 2.45
C CYS A 34 12.40 -9.32 1.46
N CYS A 35 13.55 -8.72 1.77
CA CYS A 35 14.63 -8.47 0.82
C CYS A 35 15.58 -9.66 0.58
N GLN A 36 15.56 -10.68 1.44
CA GLN A 36 16.42 -11.86 1.26
C GLN A 36 15.82 -12.92 0.31
N ASP A 37 14.53 -12.84 -0.01
CA ASP A 37 13.82 -13.84 -0.84
C ASP A 37 12.91 -13.22 -1.95
N HIS A 38 12.83 -11.89 -2.07
CA HIS A 38 11.90 -11.20 -2.99
C HIS A 38 12.53 -10.22 -3.99
N LYS A 39 13.86 -10.21 -4.20
CA LYS A 39 14.46 -9.38 -5.26
C LYS A 39 13.87 -9.66 -6.66
N ASP A 40 13.19 -10.79 -6.84
CA ASP A 40 12.55 -11.22 -8.09
C ASP A 40 11.00 -11.30 -8.05
N LYS A 41 10.33 -10.98 -6.93
CA LYS A 41 8.86 -11.11 -6.81
C LYS A 41 8.15 -9.80 -7.14
N LYS A 42 8.09 -9.51 -8.44
CA LYS A 42 7.27 -8.44 -9.02
C LYS A 42 5.77 -8.75 -8.96
N ILE A 43 4.96 -7.71 -8.69
CA ILE A 43 3.51 -7.70 -8.86
C ILE A 43 3.21 -7.89 -10.34
N ARG A 44 2.44 -8.93 -10.66
CA ARG A 44 2.19 -9.37 -12.02
C ARG A 44 0.79 -9.93 -12.15
N ARG A 45 0.30 -9.99 -13.39
CA ARG A 45 -0.92 -10.70 -13.70
C ARG A 45 -0.72 -12.20 -13.52
N VAL A 46 -1.71 -12.86 -12.96
CA VAL A 46 -1.82 -14.31 -12.87
C VAL A 46 -1.80 -14.87 -14.31
N PRO A 47 -0.97 -15.91 -14.57
CA PRO A 47 -0.91 -16.54 -15.88
C PRO A 47 -2.27 -17.06 -16.34
N GLU A 48 -2.54 -16.97 -17.64
CA GLU A 48 -3.82 -17.37 -18.24
C GLU A 48 -4.27 -18.78 -17.85
N MET A 49 -3.32 -19.70 -17.70
CA MET A 49 -3.58 -21.09 -17.31
C MET A 49 -4.22 -21.25 -15.92
N LEU A 50 -4.07 -20.25 -15.05
CA LEU A 50 -4.63 -20.23 -13.70
C LEU A 50 -5.92 -19.40 -13.62
N ARG A 51 -6.41 -18.84 -14.74
CA ARG A 51 -7.60 -17.97 -14.73
C ARG A 51 -8.93 -18.68 -14.45
N ASN A 52 -8.94 -20.02 -14.37
CA ASN A 52 -10.11 -20.77 -13.94
C ASN A 52 -10.46 -20.59 -12.44
N PHE A 53 -9.62 -19.85 -11.69
CA PHE A 53 -9.78 -19.60 -10.26
C PHE A 53 -9.91 -18.09 -9.99
N GLU A 54 -10.88 -17.45 -10.63
CA GLU A 54 -11.11 -15.99 -10.55
C GLU A 54 -11.21 -15.48 -9.11
N GLU A 55 -11.70 -16.31 -8.17
CA GLU A 55 -11.85 -15.95 -6.76
C GLU A 55 -10.54 -15.62 -6.02
N TYR A 56 -9.36 -15.93 -6.59
CA TYR A 56 -8.05 -15.65 -5.99
C TYR A 56 -7.36 -14.39 -6.53
N PHE A 57 -7.93 -13.76 -7.56
CA PHE A 57 -7.33 -12.58 -8.15
C PHE A 57 -8.33 -11.46 -8.50
N GLU A 58 -9.61 -11.75 -8.76
CA GLU A 58 -10.60 -10.71 -9.07
C GLU A 58 -11.22 -10.09 -7.81
N PRO A 59 -11.07 -8.76 -7.58
CA PRO A 59 -11.70 -8.07 -6.47
C PRO A 59 -13.21 -7.94 -6.63
N GLN A 60 -13.93 -7.94 -5.51
CA GLN A 60 -15.39 -7.86 -5.46
C GLN A 60 -15.92 -6.49 -5.05
N ILE A 61 -15.28 -5.82 -4.08
CA ILE A 61 -15.72 -4.51 -3.55
C ILE A 61 -14.68 -3.43 -3.82
N ILE A 62 -13.42 -3.68 -3.47
CA ILE A 62 -12.37 -2.66 -3.55
C ILE A 62 -11.24 -3.12 -4.48
N SER A 63 -10.99 -2.31 -5.50
CA SER A 63 -9.81 -2.48 -6.35
C SER A 63 -8.66 -1.61 -5.83
N ILE A 64 -7.51 -2.27 -5.70
CA ILE A 64 -6.22 -1.78 -5.22
C ILE A 64 -5.17 -2.06 -6.30
N GLY A 65 -4.43 -1.03 -6.64
CA GLY A 65 -3.31 -1.10 -7.57
C GLY A 65 -3.71 -1.16 -9.05
N PRO A 66 -2.70 -1.26 -9.92
CA PRO A 66 -2.84 -1.01 -11.36
C PRO A 66 -3.53 -2.11 -12.17
N ILE A 67 -3.62 -3.34 -11.66
CA ILE A 67 -4.15 -4.47 -12.45
C ILE A 67 -5.67 -4.34 -12.61
N HIS A 68 -6.40 -4.06 -11.52
CA HIS A 68 -7.86 -3.92 -11.53
C HIS A 68 -8.37 -2.48 -11.53
N TYR A 69 -7.48 -1.49 -11.74
CA TYR A 69 -7.84 -0.07 -11.66
C TYR A 69 -9.04 0.34 -12.53
N ASN A 70 -9.16 -0.24 -13.73
CA ASN A 70 -10.30 -0.02 -14.64
C ASN A 70 -11.18 -1.28 -14.79
N ASN A 71 -11.30 -2.08 -13.72
CA ASN A 71 -12.09 -3.31 -13.78
C ASN A 71 -13.58 -2.99 -14.04
N PRO A 72 -14.17 -3.45 -15.17
CA PRO A 72 -15.57 -3.16 -15.48
C PRO A 72 -16.56 -3.88 -14.55
N ARG A 73 -16.11 -4.86 -13.77
CA ARG A 73 -16.93 -5.55 -12.76
C ARG A 73 -17.11 -4.74 -11.47
N ILE A 74 -16.30 -3.70 -11.27
CA ILE A 74 -16.35 -2.82 -10.09
C ILE A 74 -16.90 -1.45 -10.50
N ASP A 75 -17.85 -0.95 -9.72
CA ASP A 75 -18.33 0.43 -9.87
C ASP A 75 -17.23 1.42 -9.47
N GLN A 76 -16.64 2.06 -10.47
CA GLN A 76 -15.46 2.92 -10.27
C GLN A 76 -15.77 4.18 -9.46
N SER A 77 -17.01 4.66 -9.52
CA SER A 77 -17.46 5.80 -8.71
C SER A 77 -17.46 5.43 -7.23
N THR A 78 -18.11 4.33 -6.87
CA THR A 78 -18.20 3.83 -5.50
C THR A 78 -16.83 3.44 -4.97
N ASN A 79 -16.01 2.74 -5.77
CA ASN A 79 -14.63 2.37 -5.41
C ASN A 79 -13.79 3.61 -5.09
N SER A 80 -13.85 4.64 -5.94
CA SER A 80 -13.10 5.88 -5.73
C SER A 80 -13.60 6.65 -4.52
N GLU A 81 -14.93 6.78 -4.35
CA GLU A 81 -15.52 7.47 -3.20
C GLU A 81 -15.15 6.79 -1.88
N PHE A 82 -15.22 5.46 -1.83
CA PHE A 82 -14.85 4.67 -0.67
C PHE A 82 -13.38 4.89 -0.29
N LYS A 83 -12.45 4.83 -1.27
CA LYS A 83 -11.03 5.10 -1.03
C LYS A 83 -10.76 6.54 -0.61
N ILE A 84 -11.48 7.52 -1.17
CA ILE A 84 -11.37 8.93 -0.78
C ILE A 84 -11.84 9.16 0.66
N ARG A 85 -12.92 8.48 1.11
CA ARG A 85 -13.38 8.52 2.50
C ARG A 85 -12.30 8.02 3.46
N LEU A 86 -11.68 6.88 3.15
CA LEU A 86 -10.54 6.32 3.90
C LEU A 86 -9.33 7.25 3.90
N MET A 87 -8.93 7.76 2.74
CA MET A 87 -7.82 8.71 2.63
C MET A 87 -8.06 9.97 3.46
N ARG A 88 -9.27 10.53 3.43
CA ARG A 88 -9.59 11.72 4.26
C ARG A 88 -9.39 11.42 5.75
N LYS A 89 -9.89 10.28 6.20
CA LYS A 89 -9.74 9.85 7.59
C LYS A 89 -8.28 9.60 7.98
N PHE A 90 -7.46 9.06 7.06
CA PHE A 90 -6.02 8.92 7.24
C PHE A 90 -5.35 10.26 7.55
N PHE A 91 -5.64 11.31 6.78
CA PHE A 91 -5.02 12.62 6.98
C PHE A 91 -5.56 13.38 8.20
N GLU A 92 -6.86 13.23 8.50
CA GLU A 92 -7.45 13.75 9.75
C GLU A 92 -6.76 13.15 10.97
N SER A 93 -6.47 11.84 10.93
CA SER A 93 -5.98 11.10 12.08
C SER A 93 -4.46 11.22 12.27
N SER A 94 -3.69 11.34 11.19
CA SER A 94 -2.22 11.42 11.21
C SER A 94 -1.67 12.84 11.33
N GLN A 95 -2.49 13.87 11.07
CA GLN A 95 -2.10 15.30 11.04
C GLN A 95 -0.91 15.60 10.12
N VAL A 96 -0.81 14.87 9.00
CA VAL A 96 0.25 15.08 8.01
C VAL A 96 -0.23 15.86 6.80
N SER A 97 0.71 16.47 6.10
CA SER A 97 0.42 17.20 4.88
C SER A 97 0.17 16.24 3.71
N ILE A 98 -1.05 16.29 3.15
CA ILE A 98 -1.43 15.61 1.90
C ILE A 98 -0.39 15.86 0.81
N PHE A 99 0.01 17.12 0.63
CA PHE A 99 0.98 17.51 -0.39
C PHE A 99 2.35 16.85 -0.19
N ARG A 100 2.85 16.85 1.06
CA ARG A 100 4.14 16.23 1.39
C ARG A 100 4.11 14.73 1.14
N THR A 101 3.06 14.06 1.58
CA THR A 101 2.89 12.60 1.43
C THR A 101 2.70 12.21 -0.04
N PHE A 102 1.93 12.98 -0.81
CA PHE A 102 1.77 12.77 -2.26
C PHE A 102 3.10 12.96 -3.00
N LYS A 103 3.84 14.03 -2.67
CA LYS A 103 5.15 14.30 -3.26
C LYS A 103 6.14 13.16 -2.98
N LEU A 104 6.10 12.57 -1.79
CA LEU A 104 6.96 11.44 -1.46
C LEU A 104 6.71 10.23 -2.37
N ILE A 105 5.45 9.89 -2.69
CA ILE A 105 5.14 8.85 -3.66
C ILE A 105 5.62 9.25 -5.06
N LYS A 106 5.39 10.52 -5.45
CA LYS A 106 5.83 11.04 -6.75
C LYS A 106 7.34 10.95 -6.95
N ASP A 107 8.11 11.37 -5.95
CA ASP A 107 9.57 11.40 -6.02
C ASP A 107 10.17 9.97 -6.09
N ASN A 108 9.43 8.95 -5.61
CA ASN A 108 9.86 7.54 -5.61
C ASN A 108 9.22 6.69 -6.72
N ILE A 109 8.47 7.29 -7.67
CA ILE A 109 7.68 6.53 -8.65
C ILE A 109 8.52 5.56 -9.50
N ASN A 110 9.74 5.96 -9.86
CA ASN A 110 10.64 5.13 -10.67
C ASN A 110 11.05 3.84 -9.94
N GLU A 111 11.31 3.93 -8.63
CA GLU A 111 11.62 2.75 -7.81
C GLU A 111 10.37 1.88 -7.62
N LEU A 112 9.22 2.50 -7.34
CA LEU A 112 7.96 1.80 -7.16
C LEU A 112 7.55 1.01 -8.41
N LYS A 113 7.81 1.54 -9.61
CA LYS A 113 7.56 0.84 -10.89
C LYS A 113 8.36 -0.46 -11.03
N ASN A 114 9.56 -0.54 -10.44
CA ASN A 114 10.38 -1.75 -10.50
C ASN A 114 9.77 -2.92 -9.72
N SER A 115 8.81 -2.64 -8.83
CA SER A 115 8.04 -3.66 -8.09
C SER A 115 6.95 -4.33 -8.93
N PHE A 116 6.73 -3.88 -10.16
CA PHE A 116 5.74 -4.43 -11.08
C PHE A 116 6.40 -5.08 -12.29
N ASP A 117 5.73 -6.06 -12.88
CA ASP A 117 6.02 -6.49 -14.24
C ASP A 117 5.73 -5.34 -15.22
N GLU A 118 6.50 -5.27 -16.30
CA GLU A 118 6.47 -4.14 -17.22
C GLU A 118 5.07 -3.96 -17.83
N ASP A 119 4.37 -5.05 -18.15
CA ASP A 119 3.03 -5.02 -18.72
C ASP A 119 1.96 -4.47 -17.77
N VAL A 120 2.20 -4.48 -16.46
CA VAL A 120 1.29 -3.93 -15.44
C VAL A 120 1.29 -2.41 -15.44
N THR A 121 2.46 -1.79 -15.64
CA THR A 121 2.60 -0.33 -15.52
C THR A 121 2.83 0.41 -16.84
N LYS A 122 3.18 -0.29 -17.93
CA LYS A 122 3.50 0.33 -19.24
C LYS A 122 2.40 1.21 -19.84
N THR A 123 1.14 0.96 -19.49
CA THR A 123 -0.01 1.70 -20.03
C THR A 123 -0.37 2.94 -19.22
N TYR A 124 0.28 3.15 -18.07
CA TYR A 124 -0.02 4.26 -17.18
C TYR A 124 1.06 5.34 -17.30
N GLU A 125 0.60 6.57 -17.48
CA GLU A 125 1.40 7.76 -17.19
C GLU A 125 1.81 7.76 -15.71
N ASP A 126 3.02 8.24 -15.41
CA ASP A 126 3.56 8.25 -14.05
C ASP A 126 2.65 9.01 -13.08
N ASP A 127 2.09 10.15 -13.49
CA ASP A 127 1.18 10.94 -12.65
C ASP A 127 -0.11 10.16 -12.32
N THR A 128 -0.60 9.31 -13.22
CA THR A 128 -1.75 8.43 -12.98
C THR A 128 -1.39 7.34 -11.98
N LEU A 129 -0.24 6.70 -12.17
CA LEU A 129 0.24 5.66 -11.25
C LEU A 129 0.50 6.22 -9.85
N VAL A 130 1.09 7.41 -9.74
CA VAL A 130 1.30 8.10 -8.45
C VAL A 130 -0.02 8.34 -7.72
N ARG A 131 -1.04 8.88 -8.41
CA ARG A 131 -2.37 9.12 -7.81
C ARG A 131 -3.01 7.84 -7.31
N MET A 132 -2.90 6.78 -8.11
CA MET A 132 -3.42 5.46 -7.78
C MET A 132 -2.75 4.89 -6.54
N LEU A 133 -1.41 4.77 -6.54
CA LEU A 133 -0.66 4.21 -5.40
C LEU A 133 -0.86 5.03 -4.13
N PHE A 134 -0.91 6.35 -4.24
CA PHE A 134 -1.15 7.24 -3.11
C PHE A 134 -2.55 7.04 -2.49
N LEU A 135 -3.60 7.03 -3.32
CA LEU A 135 -4.97 6.85 -2.86
C LEU A 135 -5.16 5.47 -2.25
N ASP A 136 -4.69 4.44 -2.94
CA ASP A 136 -4.83 3.03 -2.53
C ASP A 136 -4.07 2.77 -1.24
N GLY A 137 -2.82 3.24 -1.12
CA GLY A 137 -2.03 3.07 0.08
C GLY A 137 -2.64 3.77 1.30
N CYS A 138 -3.18 4.98 1.14
CA CYS A 138 -3.89 5.67 2.23
C CYS A 138 -5.16 4.91 2.63
N ALA A 139 -5.89 4.37 1.65
CA ALA A 139 -7.10 3.61 1.90
C ALA A 139 -6.81 2.31 2.69
N ILE A 140 -5.78 1.56 2.28
CA ILE A 140 -5.34 0.33 2.96
C ILE A 140 -4.96 0.63 4.42
N LEU A 141 -4.08 1.60 4.64
CA LEU A 141 -3.59 1.94 5.99
C LEU A 141 -4.75 2.31 6.92
N GLN A 142 -5.68 3.14 6.46
CA GLN A 142 -6.79 3.57 7.28
C GLN A 142 -7.83 2.46 7.49
N PHE A 143 -8.09 1.63 6.49
CA PHE A 143 -9.00 0.50 6.63
C PHE A 143 -8.47 -0.47 7.69
N ILE A 144 -7.19 -0.83 7.60
CA ILE A 144 -6.50 -1.70 8.56
C ILE A 144 -6.59 -1.12 9.99
N ASP A 145 -6.25 0.16 10.16
CA ASP A 145 -6.31 0.83 11.46
C ASP A 145 -7.73 0.81 12.04
N SER A 146 -8.73 1.16 11.23
CA SER A 146 -10.13 1.16 11.66
C SER A 146 -10.65 -0.26 11.95
N PHE A 147 -10.24 -1.28 11.20
CA PHE A 147 -10.63 -2.67 11.46
C PHE A 147 -10.07 -3.16 12.80
N VAL A 148 -8.78 -2.96 13.04
CA VAL A 148 -8.09 -3.43 14.26
C VAL A 148 -8.70 -2.81 15.52
N HIS A 149 -9.02 -1.53 15.48
CA HIS A 149 -9.62 -0.76 16.57
C HIS A 149 -11.15 -0.88 16.65
N LYS A 150 -11.78 -1.66 15.76
CA LYS A 150 -13.24 -1.85 15.69
C LYS A 150 -14.02 -0.54 15.42
N GLU A 151 -13.41 0.37 14.68
CA GLU A 151 -13.93 1.69 14.32
C GLU A 151 -14.40 1.73 12.86
N LEU A 152 -15.19 0.77 12.40
CA LEU A 152 -15.67 0.70 11.01
C LEU A 152 -17.07 1.31 10.80
N ILE A 153 -17.77 1.70 11.86
CA ILE A 153 -19.17 2.18 11.80
C ILE A 153 -19.31 3.36 10.83
N TRP A 154 -18.32 4.26 10.79
CA TRP A 154 -18.33 5.46 9.95
C TRP A 154 -18.17 5.16 8.45
N LEU A 155 -17.75 3.95 8.07
CA LEU A 155 -17.65 3.52 6.66
C LEU A 155 -19.00 3.06 6.10
N GLU A 156 -20.02 2.88 6.94
CA GLU A 156 -21.37 2.44 6.53
C GLU A 156 -21.35 1.10 5.77
N VAL A 157 -20.37 0.26 6.06
CA VAL A 157 -20.23 -1.10 5.50
C VAL A 157 -20.82 -2.13 6.45
N THR A 158 -21.48 -3.14 5.87
CA THR A 158 -21.98 -4.31 6.61
C THR A 158 -20.82 -5.24 7.01
N ARG A 159 -21.05 -6.12 8.00
CA ARG A 159 -20.04 -7.13 8.40
C ARG A 159 -19.59 -8.02 7.23
N GLY A 160 -20.53 -8.47 6.40
CA GLY A 160 -20.21 -9.27 5.22
C GLY A 160 -19.37 -8.49 4.19
N GLN A 161 -19.64 -7.19 4.01
CA GLN A 161 -18.78 -6.35 3.15
C GLN A 161 -17.38 -6.18 3.73
N VAL A 162 -17.23 -6.09 5.05
CA VAL A 162 -15.90 -6.03 5.70
C VAL A 162 -15.10 -7.31 5.42
N GLU A 163 -15.72 -8.48 5.52
CA GLU A 163 -15.08 -9.77 5.22
C GLU A 163 -14.62 -9.83 3.75
N ILE A 164 -15.45 -9.37 2.82
CA ILE A 164 -15.10 -9.31 1.39
C ILE A 164 -13.98 -8.29 1.14
N ILE A 165 -14.00 -7.12 1.78
CA ILE A 165 -12.90 -6.15 1.66
C ILE A 165 -11.59 -6.75 2.17
N ILE A 166 -11.62 -7.49 3.29
CA ILE A 166 -10.42 -8.18 3.79
C ILE A 166 -9.92 -9.19 2.76
N GLN A 167 -10.81 -10.00 2.16
CA GLN A 167 -10.45 -10.93 1.09
C GLN A 167 -9.82 -10.19 -0.10
N ASP A 168 -10.44 -9.09 -0.55
CA ASP A 168 -9.93 -8.26 -1.65
C ASP A 168 -8.50 -7.77 -1.37
N LEU A 169 -8.16 -7.41 -0.13
CA LEU A 169 -6.81 -6.96 0.25
C LEU A 169 -5.73 -8.07 0.18
N PHE A 170 -6.13 -9.34 0.16
CA PHE A 170 -5.23 -10.49 0.07
C PHE A 170 -5.14 -11.13 -1.33
N LEU A 171 -5.89 -10.62 -2.32
CA LEU A 171 -5.86 -11.16 -3.68
C LEU A 171 -4.53 -10.89 -4.40
N LEU A 172 -4.12 -11.84 -5.23
CA LEU A 172 -2.81 -11.82 -5.92
C LEU A 172 -2.67 -10.67 -6.93
N GLU A 173 -3.76 -10.27 -7.58
CA GLU A 173 -3.76 -9.16 -8.56
C GLU A 173 -4.24 -7.83 -7.95
N ASN A 174 -4.64 -7.80 -6.67
CA ASN A 174 -5.23 -6.63 -6.02
C ASN A 174 -4.27 -5.98 -4.99
N GLN A 175 -3.02 -5.76 -5.39
CA GLN A 175 -1.96 -5.34 -4.48
C GLN A 175 -1.15 -4.16 -5.02
N ILE A 176 -0.54 -3.43 -4.07
CA ILE A 176 0.47 -2.40 -4.33
C ILE A 176 1.79 -2.79 -3.65
N PRO A 177 2.94 -2.21 -4.06
CA PRO A 177 4.20 -2.48 -3.41
C PRO A 177 4.14 -2.05 -1.94
N PHE A 178 4.61 -2.90 -1.03
CA PHE A 178 4.67 -2.57 0.41
C PHE A 178 5.46 -1.28 0.68
N GLN A 179 6.46 -0.99 -0.15
CA GLN A 179 7.21 0.27 -0.17
C GLN A 179 6.29 1.51 -0.17
N VAL A 180 5.14 1.47 -0.85
CA VAL A 180 4.15 2.56 -0.85
C VAL A 180 3.66 2.83 0.57
N LEU A 181 3.26 1.78 1.31
CA LEU A 181 2.78 1.92 2.68
C LEU A 181 3.86 2.51 3.58
N MET A 182 5.11 2.06 3.40
CA MET A 182 6.25 2.56 4.17
C MET A 182 6.52 4.04 3.93
N LEU A 183 6.48 4.50 2.67
CA LEU A 183 6.61 5.92 2.34
C LEU A 183 5.50 6.75 3.00
N LEU A 184 4.24 6.30 2.92
CA LEU A 184 3.12 6.99 3.56
C LEU A 184 3.35 7.12 5.08
N LEU A 185 3.82 6.05 5.72
CA LEU A 185 4.09 6.01 7.16
C LEU A 185 5.30 6.85 7.60
N GLN A 186 6.34 7.00 6.77
CA GLN A 186 7.49 7.87 7.07
C GLN A 186 7.09 9.34 7.29
N SER A 187 6.00 9.77 6.65
CA SER A 187 5.47 11.11 6.85
C SER A 187 4.55 11.23 8.07
N SER A 188 4.04 10.11 8.60
CA SER A 188 2.99 9.99 9.64
C SER A 188 3.51 10.17 11.06
N ASN A 189 2.84 11.03 11.84
CA ASN A 189 3.05 11.15 13.29
C ASN A 189 2.48 9.95 14.07
N ARG A 190 1.67 9.10 13.42
CA ARG A 190 1.05 7.90 14.00
C ARG A 190 1.70 6.60 13.50
N LYS A 191 2.92 6.68 12.98
CA LYS A 191 3.63 5.55 12.36
C LYS A 191 3.55 4.27 13.20
N ASP A 192 3.87 4.35 14.50
CA ASP A 192 3.95 3.17 15.37
C ASP A 192 2.58 2.50 15.58
N ILE A 193 1.54 3.31 15.65
CA ILE A 193 0.15 2.83 15.74
C ILE A 193 -0.21 2.09 14.46
N PHE A 194 0.06 2.67 13.29
CA PHE A 194 -0.22 2.00 12.01
C PHE A 194 0.59 0.72 11.82
N LEU A 195 1.87 0.69 12.22
CA LEU A 195 2.69 -0.53 12.15
C LEU A 195 2.13 -1.62 13.08
N THR A 196 1.66 -1.24 14.27
CA THR A 196 0.98 -2.16 15.19
C THR A 196 -0.32 -2.67 14.57
N SER A 197 -1.13 -1.78 13.99
CA SER A 197 -2.37 -2.16 13.29
C SER A 197 -2.11 -3.11 12.12
N ILE A 198 -1.06 -2.89 11.33
CA ILE A 198 -0.69 -3.83 10.25
C ILE A 198 -0.35 -5.20 10.84
N ARG A 199 0.48 -5.26 11.88
CA ARG A 199 0.84 -6.53 12.53
C ARG A 199 -0.40 -7.26 13.04
N ASP A 200 -1.23 -6.57 13.84
CA ASP A 200 -2.48 -7.12 14.38
C ASP A 200 -3.45 -7.57 13.30
N PHE A 201 -3.52 -6.84 12.18
CA PHE A 201 -4.36 -7.20 11.04
C PHE A 201 -3.87 -8.49 10.37
N MET A 202 -2.56 -8.64 10.18
CA MET A 202 -1.98 -9.86 9.64
C MET A 202 -2.20 -11.04 10.59
N ASP A 203 -1.95 -10.88 11.89
CA ASP A 203 -2.15 -11.95 12.88
C ASP A 203 -3.60 -12.44 12.96
N ARG A 204 -4.57 -11.57 12.64
CA ARG A 204 -6.01 -11.89 12.68
C ARG A 204 -6.55 -12.50 11.39
N ASN A 205 -5.89 -12.27 10.25
CA ASN A 205 -6.47 -12.55 8.93
C ASN A 205 -5.56 -13.33 7.97
N ALA A 206 -4.25 -13.36 8.22
CA ALA A 206 -3.32 -14.17 7.44
C ALA A 206 -3.38 -15.63 7.95
N LEU A 207 -3.57 -16.57 7.02
CA LEU A 207 -3.62 -18.01 7.27
C LEU A 207 -2.23 -18.60 7.57
#